data_AF-A0A0R1WTI9-F1
#
_entry.id   AF-A0A0R1WTI9-F1
#
_cell.length_a   1.000
_cell.length_b   1.000
_cell.length_c   1.000
_cell.angle_alpha   90.00
_cell.angle_beta   90.00
_cell.angle_gamma   90.00
#
_symmetry.space_group_name_H-M   'P 1'
#
loop_
_entity.id
_entity.type
_entity.pdbx_description
1 polymer ?
#
loop_
_entity_poly.entity_id
_entity_poly.type
_entity_poly.pdbx_seq_one_letter_code
_entity_poly.pdbx_strand_id
1 'polypeptide(L)'
;MPNKVTNKEFGNMLKKLREEHHYSLRQVSYQSKTDTQPAVSPSYWSLIERGERNIPKQETLKRMAKGLKVPAKTILKMAGYTEIIEDDEKNNYYDLSGKEKLDLGKLADKLLDGSDTDAESDYYGEPSTPEQKANLRSAILTALEINKRQAKKKFTPKKYRNDDENK
;
A
#
# COMPACT_ATOMS: atom_id res chain seq x y z
N MET A 1 -15.57 1.23 -19.28
CA MET A 1 -15.74 2.49 -18.51
C MET A 1 -15.64 2.15 -17.03
N PRO A 2 -14.82 2.82 -16.21
CA PRO A 2 -14.82 2.54 -14.78
C PRO A 2 -16.16 2.96 -14.19
N ASN A 3 -16.76 2.08 -13.37
CA ASN A 3 -18.06 2.31 -12.73
C ASN A 3 -18.02 3.57 -11.86
N LYS A 4 -18.73 4.62 -12.26
CA LYS A 4 -18.84 5.87 -11.50
C LYS A 4 -19.78 5.62 -10.32
N VAL A 5 -19.23 5.28 -9.16
CA VAL A 5 -20.00 5.06 -7.92
C VAL A 5 -20.71 6.36 -7.53
N THR A 6 -22.01 6.28 -7.25
CA THR A 6 -22.79 7.44 -6.80
C THR A 6 -22.58 7.72 -5.32
N ASN A 7 -22.77 8.98 -4.89
CA ASN A 7 -22.63 9.37 -3.47
C ASN A 7 -23.56 8.55 -2.56
N LYS A 8 -24.79 8.25 -3.01
CA LYS A 8 -25.76 7.45 -2.24
C LYS A 8 -25.33 5.99 -2.11
N GLU A 9 -24.83 5.39 -3.18
CA GLU A 9 -24.34 4.01 -3.14
C GLU A 9 -23.16 3.90 -2.17
N PHE A 10 -22.18 4.79 -2.27
CA PHE A 10 -21.05 4.82 -1.35
C PHE A 10 -21.49 5.00 0.11
N GLY A 11 -22.38 5.97 0.37
CA GLY A 11 -22.92 6.22 1.70
C GLY A 11 -23.66 5.00 2.29
N ASN A 12 -24.48 4.34 1.50
CA ASN A 12 -25.19 3.13 1.91
C ASN A 12 -24.24 1.96 2.21
N MET A 13 -23.22 1.75 1.38
CA MET A 13 -22.20 0.72 1.61
C MET A 13 -21.43 0.98 2.92
N LEU A 14 -21.03 2.23 3.14
CA LEU A 14 -20.33 2.64 4.35
C LEU A 14 -21.18 2.44 5.61
N LYS A 15 -22.47 2.81 5.54
CA LYS A 15 -23.44 2.61 6.63
C LYS A 15 -23.61 1.13 6.96
N LYS A 16 -23.81 0.29 5.92
CA LYS A 16 -23.96 -1.16 6.09
C LYS A 16 -22.74 -1.76 6.79
N LEU A 17 -21.53 -1.38 6.35
CA LEU A 17 -20.28 -1.83 6.95
C LEU A 17 -20.18 -1.41 8.43
N ARG A 18 -20.53 -0.16 8.76
CA ARG A 18 -20.55 0.31 10.15
C ARG A 18 -21.49 -0.51 11.03
N GLU A 19 -22.69 -0.80 10.53
CA GLU A 19 -23.73 -1.53 11.26
C GLU A 19 -23.39 -3.01 11.42
N GLU A 20 -22.76 -3.62 10.42
CA GLU A 20 -22.21 -4.99 10.47
C GLU A 20 -21.12 -5.14 11.54
N HIS A 21 -20.26 -4.13 11.69
CA HIS A 21 -19.28 -4.07 12.78
C HIS A 21 -19.87 -3.60 14.13
N HIS A 22 -21.18 -3.35 14.19
CA HIS A 22 -21.90 -2.85 15.37
C HIS A 22 -21.31 -1.55 15.96
N TYR A 23 -20.76 -0.68 15.11
CA TYR A 23 -20.19 0.59 15.57
C TYR A 23 -21.21 1.72 15.55
N SER A 24 -21.21 2.52 16.62
CA SER A 24 -21.95 3.79 16.64
C SER A 24 -21.20 4.87 15.86
N LEU A 25 -21.91 5.92 15.41
CA LEU A 25 -21.30 7.08 14.76
C LEU A 25 -20.24 7.76 15.64
N ARG A 26 -20.45 7.77 16.96
CA ARG A 26 -19.46 8.31 17.92
C ARG A 26 -18.21 7.44 18.00
N GLN A 27 -18.37 6.12 17.92
CA GLN A 27 -17.26 5.17 18.00
C GLN A 27 -16.36 5.25 16.76
N VAL A 28 -16.93 5.19 15.56
CA VAL A 28 -16.14 5.32 14.31
C VAL A 28 -15.48 6.70 14.20
N SER A 29 -16.16 7.74 14.71
CA SER A 29 -15.60 9.08 14.82
C SER A 29 -14.34 9.07 15.70
N TYR A 30 -14.44 8.62 16.94
CA TYR A 30 -13.32 8.56 17.86
C TYR A 30 -12.14 7.74 17.29
N GLN A 31 -12.42 6.58 16.68
CA GLN A 31 -11.41 5.69 16.12
C GLN A 31 -10.70 6.25 14.88
N SER A 32 -11.33 7.19 14.17
CA SER A 32 -10.74 7.83 12.98
C SER A 32 -9.64 8.86 13.29
N LYS A 33 -9.35 9.12 14.58
CA LYS A 33 -8.29 10.03 15.02
C LYS A 33 -6.91 9.51 14.60
N THR A 34 -6.04 10.39 14.13
CA THR A 34 -4.62 10.10 13.88
C THR A 34 -3.76 11.03 14.73
N ASP A 35 -2.45 10.79 14.77
CA ASP A 35 -1.53 11.64 15.55
C ASP A 35 -1.45 13.06 14.99
N THR A 36 -1.67 13.20 13.69
CA THR A 36 -1.57 14.47 12.95
C THR A 36 -2.91 15.16 12.69
N GLN A 37 -4.03 14.44 12.78
CA GLN A 37 -5.36 14.98 12.44
C GLN A 37 -6.42 14.60 13.48
N PRO A 38 -7.38 15.52 13.77
CA PRO A 38 -8.47 15.25 14.71
C PRO A 38 -9.41 14.13 14.22
N ALA A 39 -10.33 13.68 15.06
CA ALA A 39 -11.38 12.74 14.65
C ALA A 39 -12.27 13.31 13.52
N VAL A 40 -12.69 12.45 12.59
CA VAL A 40 -13.78 12.77 11.64
C VAL A 40 -15.08 12.88 12.44
N SER A 41 -15.77 14.02 12.39
CA SER A 41 -16.92 14.27 13.28
C SER A 41 -18.11 13.33 13.02
N PRO A 42 -18.90 12.97 14.04
CA PRO A 42 -20.08 12.10 13.86
C PRO A 42 -21.10 12.67 12.87
N SER A 43 -21.27 14.00 12.85
CA SER A 43 -22.13 14.69 11.90
C SER A 43 -21.64 14.52 10.47
N TYR A 44 -20.32 14.57 10.24
CA TYR A 44 -19.75 14.35 8.92
C TYR A 44 -19.95 12.91 8.44
N TRP A 45 -19.73 11.92 9.31
CA TRP A 45 -20.08 10.51 9.04
C TRP A 45 -21.54 10.37 8.62
N SER A 46 -22.45 10.97 9.38
CA SER A 46 -23.89 10.92 9.13
C SER A 46 -24.29 11.53 7.77
N LEU A 47 -23.70 12.66 7.39
CA LEU A 47 -23.92 13.31 6.09
C LEU A 47 -23.45 12.43 4.92
N ILE A 48 -22.31 11.76 5.08
CA ILE A 48 -21.77 10.85 4.07
C ILE A 48 -22.64 9.59 3.94
N GLU A 49 -23.05 8.99 5.05
CA GLU A 49 -23.92 7.80 5.05
C GLU A 49 -25.27 8.06 4.40
N ARG A 50 -25.80 9.28 4.49
CA ARG A 50 -27.05 9.68 3.80
C ARG A 50 -26.84 10.06 2.33
N GLY A 51 -25.60 10.15 1.85
CA GLY A 51 -25.27 10.61 0.50
C GLY A 51 -25.53 12.11 0.28
N GLU A 52 -25.71 12.89 1.36
CA GLU A 52 -25.90 14.35 1.32
C GLU A 52 -24.59 15.10 1.10
N ARG A 53 -23.46 14.39 1.12
CA ARG A 53 -22.15 14.94 0.86
C ARG A 53 -21.38 14.10 -0.14
N ASN A 54 -20.51 14.76 -0.91
CA ASN A 54 -19.66 14.11 -1.89
C ASN A 54 -18.69 13.12 -1.23
N ILE A 55 -18.29 12.12 -2.01
CA ILE A 55 -17.24 11.18 -1.63
C ILE A 55 -15.99 11.97 -1.18
N PRO A 56 -15.49 11.75 0.05
CA PRO A 56 -14.35 12.48 0.58
C PRO A 56 -13.06 12.21 -0.20
N LYS A 57 -12.04 13.04 0.02
CA LYS A 57 -10.69 12.79 -0.51
C LYS A 57 -10.09 11.52 0.08
N GLN A 58 -9.15 10.90 -0.64
CA GLN A 58 -8.47 9.66 -0.23
C GLN A 58 -7.97 9.69 1.22
N GLU A 59 -7.37 10.79 1.65
CA GLU A 59 -6.88 10.94 3.03
C GLU A 59 -7.99 10.79 4.08
N THR A 60 -9.15 11.39 3.83
CA THR A 60 -10.32 11.25 4.73
C THR A 60 -10.88 9.84 4.67
N LEU A 61 -10.90 9.20 3.50
CA LEU A 61 -11.34 7.81 3.33
C LEU A 61 -10.44 6.83 4.10
N LYS A 62 -9.11 7.03 4.08
CA LYS A 62 -8.16 6.25 4.89
C LYS A 62 -8.45 6.39 6.39
N ARG A 63 -8.74 7.61 6.85
CA ARG A 63 -9.15 7.86 8.25
C ARG A 63 -10.49 7.22 8.61
N MET A 64 -11.44 7.22 7.69
CA MET A 64 -12.72 6.53 7.87
C MET A 64 -12.53 5.01 7.95
N ALA A 65 -11.65 4.44 7.11
CA ALA A 65 -11.27 3.03 7.19
C ALA A 65 -10.66 2.66 8.55
N LYS A 66 -9.75 3.49 9.07
CA LYS A 66 -9.22 3.37 10.43
C LYS A 66 -10.33 3.38 11.48
N GLY A 67 -11.30 4.30 11.33
CA GLY A 67 -12.47 4.40 12.20
C GLY A 67 -13.38 3.17 12.20
N LEU A 68 -13.41 2.44 11.08
CA LEU A 68 -14.17 1.20 10.90
C LEU A 68 -13.34 -0.06 11.16
N LYS A 69 -12.04 0.09 11.46
CA LYS A 69 -11.07 -1.02 11.57
C LYS A 69 -11.06 -1.96 10.37
N VAL A 70 -11.22 -1.39 9.18
CA VAL A 70 -11.11 -2.13 7.91
C VAL A 70 -9.92 -1.63 7.10
N PRO A 71 -9.37 -2.44 6.19
CA PRO A 71 -8.32 -2.00 5.29
C PRO A 71 -8.74 -0.76 4.49
N ALA A 72 -7.85 0.22 4.37
CA ALA A 72 -8.10 1.45 3.60
C ALA A 72 -8.50 1.15 2.15
N LYS A 73 -7.88 0.12 1.56
CA LYS A 73 -8.19 -0.40 0.22
C LYS A 73 -9.68 -0.72 0.05
N THR A 74 -10.33 -1.27 1.08
CA THR A 74 -11.76 -1.61 1.03
C THR A 74 -12.61 -0.36 0.84
N ILE A 75 -12.42 0.66 1.70
CA ILE A 75 -13.16 1.93 1.61
C ILE A 75 -12.86 2.66 0.29
N LEU A 76 -11.61 2.68 -0.13
CA LEU A 76 -11.20 3.37 -1.34
C LEU A 76 -11.75 2.70 -2.61
N LYS A 77 -11.79 1.36 -2.64
CA LYS A 77 -12.43 0.61 -3.73
C LYS A 77 -13.94 0.91 -3.78
N MET A 78 -14.61 0.98 -2.63
CA MET A 78 -16.03 1.38 -2.57
C MET A 78 -16.24 2.81 -3.09
N ALA A 79 -15.27 3.70 -2.90
CA ALA A 79 -15.29 5.07 -3.43
C ALA A 79 -14.95 5.17 -4.93
N GLY A 80 -14.70 4.06 -5.62
CA GLY A 80 -14.39 4.01 -7.05
C GLY A 80 -12.91 4.16 -7.40
N TYR A 81 -12.01 4.17 -6.40
CA TYR A 81 -10.57 4.15 -6.68
C TYR A 81 -10.14 2.73 -7.05
N THR A 82 -9.92 2.50 -8.35
CA THR A 82 -9.60 1.18 -8.90
C THR A 82 -8.08 0.94 -8.99
N GLU A 83 -7.28 2.00 -8.94
CA GLU A 83 -5.82 1.98 -9.13
C GLU A 83 -5.04 2.41 -7.88
N ILE A 84 -5.49 2.02 -6.69
CA ILE A 84 -4.68 2.30 -5.49
C ILE A 84 -3.61 1.23 -5.38
N ILE A 85 -2.46 1.60 -5.93
CA ILE A 85 -1.14 1.02 -5.68
C ILE A 85 -1.00 0.80 -4.18
N GLU A 86 -0.51 -0.39 -3.85
CA GLU A 86 -0.18 -0.86 -2.51
C GLU A 86 0.60 0.20 -1.72
N ASP A 87 -0.09 0.96 -0.87
CA ASP A 87 0.55 1.64 0.25
C ASP A 87 -0.47 1.69 1.40
N ASP A 88 0.04 1.36 2.59
CA ASP A 88 -0.62 1.44 3.90
C ASP A 88 -1.16 0.13 4.51
N GLU A 89 -0.47 -0.99 4.31
CA GLU A 89 -0.15 -1.79 5.50
C GLU A 89 1.14 -1.24 6.08
N LYS A 90 1.24 -1.24 7.41
CA LYS A 90 2.37 -0.70 8.18
C LYS A 90 3.62 -1.55 7.87
N ASN A 91 4.19 -1.30 6.70
CA ASN A 91 5.48 -1.78 6.27
C ASN A 91 6.47 -1.23 7.29
N ASN A 92 7.24 -2.14 7.90
CA ASN A 92 8.34 -1.74 8.77
C ASN A 92 9.20 -0.70 8.02
N TYR A 93 9.90 0.18 8.72
CA TYR A 93 10.71 1.22 8.08
C TYR A 93 11.77 0.66 7.09
N TYR A 94 12.07 -0.65 7.17
CA TYR A 94 12.98 -1.37 6.30
C TYR A 94 12.31 -2.07 5.10
N ASP A 95 10.99 -2.11 5.03
CA ASP A 95 10.27 -2.69 3.90
C ASP A 95 10.39 -1.79 2.66
N LEU A 96 10.26 -2.40 1.48
CA LEU A 96 10.43 -1.74 0.20
C LEU A 96 9.08 -1.24 -0.30
N SER A 97 9.02 0.05 -0.67
CA SER A 97 7.85 0.63 -1.34
C SER A 97 7.66 0.01 -2.73
N GLY A 98 6.45 0.12 -3.29
CA GLY A 98 6.18 -0.35 -4.66
C GLY A 98 7.11 0.29 -5.70
N LYS A 99 7.46 1.57 -5.52
CA LYS A 99 8.44 2.27 -6.37
C LYS A 99 9.84 1.66 -6.25
N GLU A 100 10.30 1.37 -5.02
CA GLU A 100 11.61 0.74 -4.81
C GLU A 100 11.67 -0.66 -5.43
N LYS A 101 10.63 -1.48 -5.29
CA LYS A 101 10.57 -2.80 -5.93
C LYS A 101 10.65 -2.67 -7.46
N LEU A 102 9.94 -1.70 -8.04
CA LEU A 102 9.98 -1.43 -9.48
C LEU A 102 11.38 -0.99 -9.95
N ASP A 103 12.02 -0.10 -9.21
CA ASP A 103 13.37 0.39 -9.53
C ASP A 103 14.42 -0.73 -9.39
N LEU A 104 14.29 -1.61 -8.39
CA LEU A 104 15.14 -2.80 -8.25
C LEU A 104 14.96 -3.80 -9.39
N GLY A 105 13.73 -3.97 -9.89
CA GLY A 105 13.47 -4.78 -11.09
C GLY A 105 14.23 -4.27 -12.31
N LYS A 106 14.15 -2.97 -12.58
CA LYS A 106 14.91 -2.33 -13.67
C LYS A 106 16.42 -2.44 -13.49
N LEU A 107 16.89 -2.38 -12.24
CA LEU A 107 18.31 -2.56 -11.93
C LEU A 107 18.75 -4.00 -12.18
N ALA A 108 17.94 -5.00 -11.81
CA ALA A 108 18.22 -6.40 -12.09
C ALA A 108 18.29 -6.66 -13.60
N ASP A 109 17.35 -6.10 -14.38
CA ASP A 109 17.36 -6.18 -15.84
C ASP A 109 18.63 -5.55 -16.43
N LYS A 110 18.98 -4.33 -15.98
CA LYS A 110 20.22 -3.67 -16.40
C LYS A 110 21.49 -4.44 -16.04
N LEU A 111 21.51 -5.12 -14.89
CA LEU A 111 22.66 -5.94 -14.46
C LEU A 111 22.80 -7.20 -15.32
N LEU A 112 21.69 -7.78 -15.77
CA LEU A 112 21.72 -8.90 -16.72
C LEU A 112 22.17 -8.46 -18.12
N ASP A 113 21.65 -7.32 -18.60
CA ASP A 113 21.95 -6.83 -19.94
C ASP A 113 23.35 -6.20 -20.06
N GLY A 114 23.84 -5.61 -18.96
CA GLY A 114 25.10 -4.85 -18.91
C GLY A 114 26.28 -5.60 -18.32
N SER A 115 26.14 -6.88 -17.98
CA SER A 115 27.28 -7.68 -17.56
C SER A 115 28.09 -8.09 -18.81
N ASP A 116 29.33 -7.61 -18.93
CA ASP A 116 30.31 -8.07 -19.94
C ASP A 116 30.77 -9.52 -19.72
N THR A 117 30.34 -10.16 -18.62
CA THR A 117 30.38 -11.61 -18.50
C THR A 117 29.40 -12.17 -19.51
N ASP A 118 29.74 -13.25 -20.20
CA ASP A 118 28.87 -13.99 -21.11
C ASP A 118 27.55 -14.44 -20.44
N ALA A 119 26.68 -13.56 -19.97
CA ALA A 119 25.33 -13.85 -19.49
C ALA A 119 24.39 -14.14 -20.67
N GLU A 120 24.87 -13.85 -21.88
CA GLU A 120 24.35 -14.45 -23.09
C GLU A 120 24.64 -15.94 -23.16
N SER A 121 25.77 -16.43 -22.63
CA SER A 121 26.06 -17.86 -22.51
C SER A 121 25.85 -18.39 -21.08
N ASP A 122 25.76 -19.69 -20.93
CA ASP A 122 25.70 -20.35 -19.65
C ASP A 122 27.12 -20.75 -19.21
N TYR A 123 27.23 -21.50 -18.10
CA TYR A 123 28.50 -21.99 -17.59
C TYR A 123 29.30 -22.83 -18.61
N TYR A 124 28.62 -23.37 -19.63
CA TYR A 124 29.19 -24.20 -20.68
C TYR A 124 29.46 -23.43 -21.98
N GLY A 125 29.23 -22.11 -22.00
CA GLY A 125 29.44 -21.28 -23.18
C GLY A 125 28.29 -21.33 -24.18
N GLU A 126 27.18 -21.99 -23.86
CA GLU A 126 25.98 -22.07 -24.72
C GLU A 126 25.02 -20.93 -24.43
N PRO A 127 24.26 -20.41 -25.42
CA PRO A 127 23.34 -19.32 -25.17
C PRO A 127 22.33 -19.65 -24.06
N SER A 128 22.30 -18.84 -23.00
CA SER A 128 21.42 -18.99 -21.86
C SER A 128 19.96 -19.07 -22.30
N THR A 129 19.28 -20.11 -21.86
CA THR A 129 17.84 -20.29 -22.11
C THR A 129 17.02 -19.17 -21.45
N PRO A 130 15.82 -18.86 -21.96
CA PRO A 130 14.94 -17.88 -21.34
C PRO A 130 14.64 -18.17 -19.85
N GLU A 131 14.59 -19.45 -19.48
CA GLU A 131 14.38 -19.90 -18.10
C GLU A 131 15.59 -19.61 -17.21
N GLN A 132 16.81 -19.92 -17.67
CA GLN A 132 18.04 -19.60 -16.94
C GLN A 132 18.19 -18.09 -16.72
N LYS A 133 17.88 -17.28 -17.75
CA LYS A 133 17.87 -15.81 -17.63
C LYS A 133 16.85 -15.33 -16.59
N ALA A 134 15.65 -15.89 -16.58
CA ALA A 134 14.62 -15.56 -15.59
C ALA A 134 15.00 -15.97 -14.16
N ASN A 135 15.65 -17.13 -14.00
CA ASN A 135 16.14 -17.61 -12.71
C ASN A 135 17.26 -16.69 -12.18
N LEU A 136 18.22 -16.32 -13.04
CA LEU A 136 19.30 -15.41 -12.69
C LEU A 136 18.77 -14.02 -12.33
N ARG A 137 17.81 -13.50 -13.11
CA ARG A 137 17.08 -12.26 -12.80
C ARG A 137 16.49 -12.28 -11.40
N SER A 138 15.83 -13.38 -11.05
CA SER A 138 15.15 -13.54 -9.76
C SER A 138 16.13 -13.60 -8.59
N ALA A 139 17.28 -14.26 -8.78
CA ALA A 139 18.36 -14.29 -7.81
C ALA A 139 18.98 -12.90 -7.59
N ILE A 140 19.27 -12.16 -8.66
CA ILE A 140 19.79 -10.78 -8.59
C ILE A 140 18.79 -9.89 -7.87
N LEU A 141 17.51 -9.94 -8.26
CA LEU A 141 16.46 -9.15 -7.63
C LEU A 141 16.38 -9.42 -6.13
N THR A 142 16.40 -10.70 -5.74
CA THR A 142 16.35 -11.11 -4.33
C THR A 142 17.56 -10.59 -3.55
N ALA A 143 18.77 -10.70 -4.10
CA ALA A 143 19.98 -10.17 -3.48
C ALA A 143 19.92 -8.65 -3.29
N LEU A 144 19.44 -7.92 -4.31
CA LEU A 144 19.25 -6.48 -4.23
C LEU A 144 18.22 -6.08 -3.17
N GLU A 145 17.11 -6.81 -3.08
CA GLU A 145 16.09 -6.58 -2.07
C GLU A 145 16.63 -6.79 -0.65
N ILE A 146 17.37 -7.89 -0.41
CA ILE A 146 18.02 -8.17 0.87
C ILE A 146 18.97 -7.02 1.25
N ASN A 147 19.84 -6.63 0.32
CA ASN A 147 20.81 -5.55 0.55
C ASN A 147 20.10 -4.22 0.86
N LYS A 148 19.05 -3.88 0.12
CA LYS A 148 18.28 -2.65 0.33
C LYS A 148 17.58 -2.65 1.69
N ARG A 149 16.97 -3.77 2.09
CA ARG A 149 16.33 -3.92 3.41
C ARG A 149 17.36 -3.81 4.53
N GLN A 150 18.51 -4.47 4.42
CA GLN A 150 19.59 -4.38 5.39
C GLN A 150 20.15 -2.95 5.51
N ALA A 151 20.34 -2.26 4.39
CA ALA A 151 20.78 -0.88 4.37
C ALA A 151 19.77 0.03 5.09
N LYS A 152 18.47 -0.14 4.85
CA LYS A 152 17.44 0.58 5.61
C LYS A 152 17.53 0.27 7.12
N LYS A 153 17.64 -1.01 7.52
CA LYS A 153 17.79 -1.39 8.95
C LYS A 153 19.00 -0.70 9.61
N LYS A 154 20.14 -0.67 8.92
CA LYS A 154 21.41 -0.17 9.48
C LYS A 154 21.49 1.35 9.45
N PHE A 155 21.09 1.98 8.34
CA PHE A 155 21.40 3.38 8.05
C PHE A 155 20.21 4.33 8.16
N THR A 156 18.96 3.85 8.29
CA THR A 156 17.82 4.74 8.55
C THR A 156 17.93 5.32 9.96
N PRO A 157 17.96 6.66 10.15
CA PRO A 157 18.03 7.28 11.47
C PRO A 157 16.82 6.93 12.35
N LYS A 158 17.02 6.83 13.67
CA LYS A 158 15.97 6.43 14.64
C LYS A 158 14.69 7.25 14.52
N LYS A 159 14.79 8.56 14.29
CA LYS A 159 13.63 9.46 14.08
C LYS A 159 12.72 9.10 12.89
N TYR A 160 13.16 8.22 11.99
CA TYR A 160 12.39 7.71 10.85
C TYR A 160 12.06 6.22 10.96
N ARG A 161 12.48 5.55 12.04
CA ARG A 161 12.04 4.20 12.37
C ARG A 161 10.70 4.38 13.06
N ASN A 162 9.63 3.83 12.50
CA ASN A 162 8.32 3.85 13.13
C ASN A 162 8.37 2.92 14.36
N ASP A 163 8.93 3.41 15.46
CA ASP A 163 9.19 2.64 16.68
C ASP A 163 7.87 2.35 17.42
N ASP A 164 7.31 1.16 17.19
CA ASP A 164 6.42 0.45 18.12
C ASP A 164 7.22 -0.64 18.89
N GLU A 165 8.55 -0.49 19.05
CA GLU A 165 9.39 -1.42 19.83
C GLU A 165 9.47 -1.06 21.33
N ASN A 166 8.51 -0.28 21.85
CA ASN A 166 8.40 -0.02 23.28
C ASN A 166 7.01 -0.48 23.78
N LYS A 167 6.80 -1.79 23.78
CA LYS A 167 5.74 -2.43 24.57
C LYS A 167 6.10 -3.85 24.97
#